data_AF-A0A848LQ02-F1
#
_entry.id   AF-A0A848LQ02-F1
#
_cell.length_a   1.000
_cell.length_b   1.000
_cell.length_c   1.000
_cell.angle_alpha   90.00
_cell.angle_beta   90.00
_cell.angle_gamma   90.00
#
_symmetry.space_group_name_H-M   'P 1'
#
loop_
_entity.id
_entity.type
_entity.pdbx_description
1 polymer ?
#
loop_
_entity_poly.entity_id
_entity_poly.type
_entity_poly.pdbx_seq_one_letter_code
_entity_poly.pdbx_strand_id
1 'polypeptide(L)'
;RQEGLQEGLQEGEKRALLEVLDARGLEVDAEARQRILECTRPAQLKSWLRRAVTAKSVQELFARAPAASRSTSRGAKKRGRAKGPRGA
;
A
#
# COMPACT_ATOMS: atom_id res chain seq x y z
N ARG A 1 -26.77 9.60 -16.94
CA ARG A 1 -26.99 9.29 -15.49
C ARG A 1 -26.25 8.00 -15.04
N GLN A 2 -25.12 7.64 -15.66
CA GLN A 2 -24.28 6.51 -15.19
C GLN A 2 -22.94 6.99 -14.62
N GLU A 3 -22.56 8.23 -14.90
CA GLU A 3 -21.28 8.81 -14.50
C GLU A 3 -21.15 8.92 -12.97
N GLY A 4 -22.17 9.45 -12.29
CA GLY A 4 -22.14 9.61 -10.83
C GLY A 4 -22.03 8.29 -10.04
N LEU A 5 -22.49 7.16 -10.60
CA LEU A 5 -22.37 5.86 -9.92
C LEU A 5 -20.94 5.31 -10.02
N GLN A 6 -20.28 5.50 -11.17
CA GLN A 6 -18.89 5.08 -11.37
C GLN A 6 -17.92 5.96 -10.59
N GLU A 7 -18.17 7.27 -10.53
CA GLU A 7 -17.38 8.19 -9.71
C GLU A 7 -17.51 7.86 -8.22
N GLY A 8 -18.72 7.58 -7.75
CA GLY A 8 -18.97 7.16 -6.36
C GLY A 8 -18.30 5.84 -6.00
N LEU A 9 -18.31 4.86 -6.91
CA LEU A 9 -17.58 3.60 -6.73
C LEU A 9 -16.07 3.82 -6.65
N GLN A 10 -15.50 4.62 -7.55
CA GLN A 10 -14.06 4.90 -7.55
C GLN A 10 -13.62 5.60 -6.28
N GLU A 11 -14.35 6.63 -5.85
CA GLU A 11 -14.07 7.36 -4.60
C GLU A 11 -14.21 6.43 -3.38
N GLY A 12 -15.24 5.59 -3.35
CA GLY A 12 -15.44 4.59 -2.30
C GLY A 12 -14.30 3.58 -2.23
N GLU A 13 -13.82 3.08 -3.37
CA GLU A 13 -12.72 2.13 -3.43
C GLU A 13 -11.37 2.74 -3.00
N LYS A 14 -11.12 4.01 -3.33
CA LYS A 14 -9.95 4.75 -2.85
C LYS A 14 -9.95 4.85 -1.33
N ARG A 15 -11.09 5.24 -0.76
CA ARG A 15 -11.25 5.36 0.70
C ARG A 15 -11.11 4.01 1.40
N ALA A 16 -11.79 2.98 0.89
CA ALA A 16 -11.69 1.63 1.44
C ALA A 16 -10.25 1.08 1.41
N LEU A 17 -9.49 1.38 0.34
CA LEU A 17 -8.09 0.99 0.27
C LEU A 17 -7.25 1.66 1.36
N LEU A 18 -7.40 2.98 1.55
CA LEU A 18 -6.69 3.72 2.58
C LEU A 18 -7.05 3.22 3.98
N GLU A 19 -8.33 2.94 4.23
CA GLU A 19 -8.82 2.44 5.52
C GLU A 19 -8.25 1.05 5.85
N VAL A 20 -8.13 0.16 4.85
CA VAL A 20 -7.48 -1.16 5.03
C VAL A 20 -5.98 -1.02 5.32
N LEU A 21 -5.29 -0.07 4.67
CA LEU A 21 -3.87 0.17 4.94
C LEU A 21 -3.66 0.72 6.36
N ASP A 22 -4.51 1.65 6.78
CA ASP A 22 -4.52 2.21 8.14
C ASP A 22 -4.81 1.14 9.20
N ALA A 23 -5.86 0.32 9.00
CA ALA A 23 -6.22 -0.78 9.89
C ALA A 23 -5.11 -1.84 10.03
N ARG A 24 -4.19 -1.91 9.06
CA ARG A 24 -3.00 -2.76 9.12
C ARG A 24 -1.80 -2.13 9.82
N GLY A 25 -1.86 -0.85 10.11
CA GLY A 25 -0.71 -0.07 10.57
C GLY A 25 0.36 0.06 9.49
N LEU A 26 -0.02 0.06 8.21
CA LEU A 26 0.91 0.35 7.12
C LEU A 26 0.98 1.87 6.93
N GLU A 27 2.15 2.45 7.16
CA GLU A 27 2.36 3.88 6.90
C GLU A 27 2.17 4.19 5.41
N VAL A 28 1.11 4.94 5.11
CA VAL A 28 0.82 5.44 3.77
C VAL A 28 1.47 6.81 3.61
N ASP A 29 2.58 6.84 2.87
CA ASP A 29 3.24 8.10 2.52
C ASP A 29 2.36 8.97 1.60
N ALA A 30 2.63 10.28 1.57
CA ALA A 30 1.91 11.23 0.72
C ALA A 30 1.97 10.84 -0.77
N GLU A 31 3.11 10.33 -1.25
CA GLU A 31 3.25 9.86 -2.62
C GLU A 31 2.32 8.66 -2.92
N ALA A 32 2.26 7.70 -1.98
CA ALA A 32 1.38 6.54 -2.10
C ALA A 32 -0.10 6.95 -2.08
N ARG A 33 -0.46 7.89 -1.20
CA ARG A 33 -1.82 8.42 -1.11
C ARG A 33 -2.22 9.13 -2.40
N GLN A 34 -1.37 9.99 -2.95
CA GLN A 34 -1.62 10.65 -4.23
C GLN A 34 -1.80 9.62 -5.35
N ARG A 35 -0.96 8.60 -5.42
CA ARG A 35 -1.05 7.54 -6.44
C ARG A 35 -2.36 6.75 -6.38
N ILE A 36 -2.92 6.56 -5.20
CA ILE A 36 -4.25 5.95 -5.03
C ILE A 36 -5.34 6.91 -5.51
N LEU A 37 -5.25 8.20 -5.13
CA LEU A 37 -6.23 9.22 -5.49
C LEU A 37 -6.27 9.52 -6.99
N GLU A 38 -5.12 9.50 -7.66
CA GLU A 38 -4.99 9.69 -9.11
C GLU A 38 -5.42 8.46 -9.91
N CYS A 39 -5.61 7.31 -9.26
CA CYS A 39 -6.05 6.10 -9.94
C CYS A 39 -7.53 6.19 -10.34
N THR A 40 -7.79 6.22 -11.64
CA THR A 40 -9.13 6.27 -12.26
C THR A 40 -9.62 4.89 -12.75
N ARG A 41 -8.95 3.82 -12.33
CA ARG A 41 -9.27 2.45 -12.73
C ARG A 41 -9.83 1.65 -11.55
N PRO A 42 -11.15 1.41 -11.47
CA PRO A 42 -11.75 0.66 -10.36
C PRO A 42 -11.22 -0.78 -10.25
N ALA A 43 -10.98 -1.45 -11.39
CA ALA A 43 -10.38 -2.79 -11.38
C ALA A 43 -8.96 -2.83 -10.77
N GLN A 44 -8.19 -1.74 -10.92
CA GLN A 44 -6.87 -1.60 -10.33
C GLN A 44 -6.98 -1.42 -8.82
N LEU A 45 -7.89 -0.55 -8.37
CA LEU A 45 -8.18 -0.32 -6.95
C LEU A 45 -8.60 -1.61 -6.25
N LYS A 46 -9.53 -2.40 -6.83
CA LYS A 46 -9.90 -3.73 -6.28
C LYS A 46 -8.71 -4.67 -6.11
N SER A 47 -7.81 -4.68 -7.08
CA SER A 47 -6.61 -5.53 -7.05
C SER A 47 -5.65 -5.10 -5.95
N TRP A 48 -5.46 -3.80 -5.77
CA TRP A 48 -4.72 -3.25 -4.64
C TRP A 48 -5.41 -3.57 -3.32
N LEU A 49 -6.74 -3.47 -3.23
CA LEU A 49 -7.49 -3.73 -2.01
C LEU A 49 -7.34 -5.19 -1.55
N ARG A 50 -7.44 -6.16 -2.46
CA ARG A 50 -7.16 -7.57 -2.14
C ARG A 50 -5.72 -7.79 -1.69
N ARG A 51 -4.76 -7.11 -2.32
CA ARG A 51 -3.34 -7.18 -1.95
C ARG A 51 -3.05 -6.47 -0.63
N ALA A 52 -3.77 -5.41 -0.29
CA ALA A 52 -3.61 -4.70 0.98
C ALA A 52 -3.80 -5.66 2.14
N VAL A 53 -4.71 -6.65 2.00
CA VAL A 53 -4.97 -7.74 2.98
C VAL A 53 -3.86 -8.80 3.04
N THR A 54 -2.77 -8.71 2.29
CA THR A 54 -1.59 -9.59 2.49
C THR A 54 -0.27 -8.86 2.46
N ALA A 55 -0.24 -7.64 1.93
CA ALA A 55 0.96 -6.82 1.81
C ALA A 55 1.52 -6.45 3.18
N LYS A 56 2.85 -6.43 3.28
CA LYS A 56 3.58 -5.99 4.48
C LYS A 56 4.03 -4.53 4.39
N SER A 57 3.88 -3.91 3.22
CA SER A 57 4.24 -2.51 2.97
C SER A 57 3.45 -1.94 1.80
N VAL A 58 3.29 -0.63 1.79
CA VAL A 58 2.54 0.09 0.75
C VAL A 58 3.24 -0.02 -0.62
N GLN A 59 4.57 -0.15 -0.66
CA GLN A 59 5.30 -0.38 -1.92
C GLN A 59 4.95 -1.73 -2.58
N GLU A 60 4.72 -2.79 -1.79
CA GLU A 60 4.29 -4.10 -2.32
C GLU A 60 2.90 -4.02 -2.98
N LEU A 61 2.06 -3.10 -2.51
CA LEU A 61 0.74 -2.85 -3.09
C LEU A 61 0.85 -2.44 -4.56
N PHE A 62 1.76 -1.49 -4.84
CA PHE A 62 1.98 -0.92 -6.16
C PHE A 62 2.97 -1.70 -7.03
N ALA A 63 3.75 -2.60 -6.43
CA ALA A 63 4.63 -3.50 -7.16
C ALA A 63 3.76 -4.38 -8.09
N ARG A 64 3.63 -3.96 -9.35
CA ARG A 64 2.99 -4.75 -10.41
C ARG A 64 3.66 -6.11 -10.38
N ALA A 65 2.90 -7.18 -10.14
CA ALA A 65 3.49 -8.50 -10.18
C ALA A 65 4.19 -8.66 -11.53
N PRO A 66 5.51 -8.89 -11.59
CA PRO A 66 6.01 -9.64 -12.72
C PRO A 66 5.35 -11.01 -12.61
N ALA A 67 4.79 -11.50 -13.71
CA ALA A 67 4.39 -12.90 -13.77
C ALA A 67 5.61 -13.74 -13.32
N ALA A 68 5.43 -14.49 -12.23
CA ALA A 68 6.42 -15.34 -11.57
C ALA A 68 7.67 -14.66 -10.96
N SER A 69 7.71 -14.56 -9.63
CA SER A 69 8.98 -14.59 -8.90
C SER A 69 8.83 -15.26 -7.53
N ARG A 70 9.13 -16.57 -7.50
CA ARG A 70 9.76 -17.19 -6.34
C ARG A 70 11.08 -16.45 -6.15
N SER A 71 11.19 -15.50 -5.21
CA SER A 71 12.44 -15.01 -4.58
C SER A 71 12.20 -13.68 -3.84
N THR A 72 11.97 -13.76 -2.53
CA THR A 72 12.79 -12.97 -1.60
C THR A 72 13.38 -13.95 -0.60
N SER A 73 14.45 -14.56 -1.06
CA SER A 73 15.46 -15.13 -0.20
C SER A 73 15.88 -14.11 0.86
N ARG A 74 16.05 -14.63 2.08
CA ARG A 74 17.06 -14.20 3.06
C ARG A 74 16.78 -12.87 3.79
N GLY A 75 16.64 -12.98 5.11
CA GLY A 75 16.21 -11.90 5.98
C GLY A 75 17.09 -10.64 5.98
N ALA A 76 16.46 -9.52 6.30
CA ALA A 76 17.12 -8.38 6.91
C ALA A 76 16.84 -8.43 8.42
N LYS A 77 17.65 -9.23 9.11
CA LYS A 77 17.83 -9.16 10.57
C LYS A 77 18.52 -7.82 10.87
N LYS A 78 17.99 -7.10 11.87
CA LYS A 78 18.62 -6.00 12.64
C LYS A 78 18.91 -4.67 11.92
N ARG A 79 18.31 -3.61 12.43
CA ARG A 79 19.04 -2.54 13.15
C ARG A 79 18.21 -1.98 14.30
N GLY A 80 18.31 -2.63 15.47
CA GLY A 80 18.18 -1.89 16.71
C GLY A 80 19.34 -0.91 16.77
N ARG A 81 19.06 0.40 16.80
CA ARG A 81 20.07 1.40 17.11
C ARG A 81 20.13 1.51 18.63
N ALA A 82 21.21 0.95 19.17
CA ALA A 82 21.56 0.97 20.57
C ALA A 82 21.70 2.40 21.13
N LYS A 83 21.36 2.51 22.41
CA LYS A 83 21.50 3.68 23.28
C LYS A 83 22.89 3.70 23.92
N GLY A 84 23.65 4.77 23.65
CA GLY A 84 24.88 5.22 24.35
C GLY A 84 26.17 4.38 24.18
N PRO A 85 27.36 4.86 24.63
CA PRO A 85 27.60 6.06 25.45
C PRO A 85 28.83 6.93 25.03
N ARG A 86 29.09 7.99 25.84
CA ARG A 86 30.39 8.66 26.15
C ARG A 86 30.76 9.96 25.41
N GLY A 87 30.95 11.01 26.20
CA GLY A 87 31.87 12.10 25.87
C GLY A 87 31.56 13.43 26.56
N ALA A 88 31.96 13.57 27.83
CA ALA A 88 32.62 14.74 28.44
C ALA A 88 32.70 14.53 29.97
#